data_AF-A0A963M816-F1
#
_entry.id   AF-A0A963M816-F1
#
_cell.length_a   1.000
_cell.length_b   1.000
_cell.length_c   1.000
_cell.angle_alpha   90.00
_cell.angle_beta   90.00
_cell.angle_gamma   90.00
#
_symmetry.space_group_name_H-M   'P 1'
#
loop_
_entity.id
_entity.type
_entity.pdbx_description
1 polymer ?
#
loop_
_entity_poly.entity_id
_entity_poly.type
_entity_poly.pdbx_seq_one_letter_code
_entity_poly.pdbx_strand_id
1 'polypeptide(L)'
;GSYALSAVATDGAGNVSAPSAAFALTIVAADSAAPVLQAFSSTTADGVYGPGAAITLVASFDEALAAGSSLTVVLDNGASVVLSKVYGATVSGVYTVGATGSGADSADLTVASIAAMAVSDGAGNLQGATALPASNLGDTSALVVDTTAPPAPAVTGISEDTGASASDGVTDDNTLVISGTAEAGSSVEVRLDGVAIGTVQADGAGAWSLDHSGTVLAEGSYALS
;
A
#
# COMPACT_ATOMS: atom_id res chain seq x y z
N GLY A 1 39.33 11.42 20.97
CA GLY A 1 39.43 12.55 21.92
C GLY A 1 39.94 13.79 21.23
N SER A 2 39.79 14.95 21.88
CA SER A 2 40.38 16.22 21.41
C SER A 2 41.73 16.44 22.09
N TYR A 3 42.75 16.73 21.28
CA TYR A 3 44.12 16.95 21.69
C TYR A 3 44.57 18.33 21.21
N ALA A 4 45.50 18.95 21.93
CA ALA A 4 46.18 20.17 21.52
C ALA A 4 47.68 19.89 21.46
N LEU A 5 48.27 20.01 20.27
CA LEU A 5 49.69 19.84 20.06
C LEU A 5 50.37 21.21 20.04
N SER A 6 51.51 21.33 20.72
CA SER A 6 52.37 22.52 20.64
C SER A 6 53.84 22.07 20.64
N ALA A 7 54.72 22.89 20.05
CA ALA A 7 56.14 22.61 19.94
C ALA A 7 56.99 23.75 20.52
N VAL A 8 58.15 23.42 21.07
CA VAL A 8 59.21 24.36 21.47
C VAL A 8 60.50 23.99 20.74
N ALA A 9 61.36 24.97 20.46
CA ALA A 9 62.68 24.74 19.89
C ALA A 9 63.77 25.05 20.92
N THR A 10 64.84 24.26 20.93
CA THR A 10 66.05 24.52 21.73
C THR A 10 67.25 24.65 20.79
N ASP A 11 68.02 25.73 20.90
CA ASP A 11 69.23 25.92 20.08
C ASP A 11 70.44 25.14 20.62
N GLY A 12 71.56 25.16 19.88
CA GLY A 12 72.80 24.46 20.26
C GLY A 12 73.50 25.01 21.51
N ALA A 13 73.09 26.18 22.01
CA ALA A 13 73.56 26.75 23.25
C ALA A 13 72.61 26.46 24.43
N GLY A 14 71.45 25.85 24.18
CA GLY A 14 70.46 25.46 25.19
C GLY A 14 69.33 26.47 25.41
N ASN A 15 69.20 27.53 24.60
CA ASN A 15 68.09 28.47 24.72
C ASN A 15 66.80 27.86 24.19
N VAL A 16 65.71 27.91 24.96
CA VAL A 16 64.39 27.35 24.60
C VAL A 16 63.43 28.47 24.16
N SER A 17 62.71 28.27 23.06
CA SER A 17 61.68 29.21 22.57
C SER A 17 60.41 29.19 23.41
N ALA A 18 59.53 30.17 23.20
CA ALA A 18 58.13 30.03 23.60
C ALA A 18 57.44 28.89 22.82
N PRO A 19 56.39 28.25 23.38
CA PRO A 19 55.57 27.28 22.65
C PRO A 19 54.94 27.87 21.39
N SER A 20 54.79 27.06 20.34
CA SER A 20 53.99 27.40 19.16
C SER A 20 52.52 27.63 19.54
N ALA A 21 51.75 28.22 18.62
CA ALA A 21 50.29 28.16 18.71
C ALA A 21 49.82 26.70 18.80
N ALA A 22 48.75 26.46 19.56
CA ALA A 22 48.16 25.14 19.70
C ALA A 22 47.53 24.69 18.38
N PHE A 23 47.94 23.52 17.89
CA PHE A 23 47.27 22.83 16.80
C PHE A 23 46.22 21.89 17.39
N ALA A 24 44.94 22.19 17.13
CA ALA A 24 43.84 21.35 17.56
C ALA A 24 43.80 20.07 16.70
N LEU A 25 43.86 18.91 17.37
CA LEU A 25 43.76 17.60 16.74
C LEU A 25 42.59 16.83 17.36
N THR A 26 41.62 16.47 16.54
CA THR A 26 40.51 15.61 16.97
C THR A 26 40.67 14.23 16.35
N ILE A 27 40.78 13.21 17.18
CA ILE A 27 40.79 11.81 16.76
C ILE A 27 39.43 11.22 17.10
N VAL A 28 38.65 10.87 16.09
CA VAL A 28 37.43 10.06 16.22
C VAL A 28 37.75 8.64 15.77
N ALA A 29 37.11 7.64 16.39
CA ALA A 29 37.15 6.29 15.84
C ALA A 29 36.51 6.34 14.44
N ALA A 30 37.18 5.78 13.44
CA ALA A 30 36.58 5.61 12.13
C ALA A 30 35.48 4.56 12.28
N ASP A 31 34.24 4.96 12.05
CA ASP A 31 33.17 4.01 11.86
C ASP A 31 33.31 3.40 10.47
N SER A 32 33.38 2.08 10.40
CA SER A 32 33.49 1.33 9.16
C SER A 32 32.38 0.28 9.01
N ALA A 33 31.43 0.24 9.93
CA ALA A 33 30.30 -0.67 9.87
C ALA A 33 29.22 -0.05 8.99
N ALA A 34 28.65 -0.83 8.07
CA ALA A 34 27.46 -0.40 7.33
C ALA A 34 26.20 -0.80 8.11
N PRO A 35 25.10 -0.04 8.01
CA PRO A 35 23.85 -0.39 8.67
C PRO A 35 23.37 -1.81 8.31
N VAL A 36 22.86 -2.60 9.22
CA VAL A 36 22.32 -3.94 8.93
C VAL A 36 20.81 -3.88 8.89
N LEU A 37 20.19 -4.36 7.81
CA LEU A 37 18.73 -4.45 7.69
C LEU A 37 18.22 -5.55 8.64
N GLN A 38 17.33 -5.19 9.57
CA GLN A 38 16.87 -6.08 10.64
C GLN A 38 15.47 -6.64 10.42
N ALA A 39 14.55 -5.84 9.87
CA ALA A 39 13.16 -6.26 9.69
C ALA A 39 12.42 -5.36 8.69
N PHE A 40 11.35 -5.91 8.12
CA PHE A 40 10.26 -5.13 7.53
C PHE A 40 9.01 -5.21 8.41
N SER A 41 8.27 -4.10 8.49
CA SER A 41 7.02 -3.99 9.25
C SER A 41 6.08 -2.97 8.61
N SER A 42 4.88 -2.84 9.16
CA SER A 42 3.89 -1.84 8.77
C SER A 42 3.37 -1.09 9.99
N THR A 43 3.03 0.19 9.81
CA THR A 43 2.25 0.95 10.81
C THR A 43 0.77 1.04 10.43
N THR A 44 0.40 0.47 9.29
CA THR A 44 -0.99 0.37 8.83
C THR A 44 -1.66 -0.73 9.64
N ALA A 45 -2.89 -0.48 10.11
CA ALA A 45 -3.63 -1.47 10.89
C ALA A 45 -3.90 -2.75 10.07
N ASP A 46 -4.17 -3.85 10.74
CA ASP A 46 -4.60 -5.07 10.05
C ASP A 46 -5.95 -4.86 9.35
N GLY A 47 -6.13 -5.47 8.17
CA GLY A 47 -7.36 -5.34 7.41
C GLY A 47 -7.28 -5.74 5.95
N VAL A 48 -8.39 -5.50 5.24
CA VAL A 48 -8.54 -5.70 3.80
C VAL A 48 -8.49 -4.35 3.10
N TYR A 49 -7.63 -4.25 2.08
CA TYR A 49 -7.31 -3.01 1.40
C TYR A 49 -7.67 -3.11 -0.08
N GLY A 50 -8.64 -2.27 -0.47
CA GLY A 50 -9.08 -2.13 -1.85
C GLY A 50 -8.28 -1.12 -2.68
N PRO A 51 -8.65 -0.92 -3.95
CA PRO A 51 -7.99 0.00 -4.87
C PRO A 51 -7.78 1.41 -4.32
N GLY A 52 -6.56 1.95 -4.48
CA GLY A 52 -6.19 3.28 -4.03
C GLY A 52 -5.91 3.42 -2.54
N ALA A 53 -6.12 2.37 -1.74
CA ALA A 53 -5.76 2.40 -0.33
C ALA A 53 -4.24 2.48 -0.14
N ALA A 54 -3.82 3.14 0.94
CA ALA A 54 -2.42 3.39 1.26
C ALA A 54 -1.95 2.49 2.42
N ILE A 55 -0.87 1.74 2.19
CA ILE A 55 -0.22 0.89 3.19
C ILE A 55 1.20 1.43 3.41
N THR A 56 1.52 1.83 4.64
CA THR A 56 2.85 2.31 5.02
C THR A 56 3.77 1.15 5.36
N LEU A 57 4.90 1.07 4.65
CA LEU A 57 5.96 0.10 4.87
C LEU A 57 7.12 0.75 5.62
N VAL A 58 7.73 0.00 6.53
CA VAL A 58 8.90 0.42 7.31
C VAL A 58 9.97 -0.65 7.25
N ALA A 59 11.20 -0.26 6.95
CA ALA A 59 12.39 -1.08 7.12
C ALA A 59 13.21 -0.54 8.29
N SER A 60 13.59 -1.39 9.23
CA SER A 60 14.43 -1.03 10.39
C SER A 60 15.84 -1.56 10.25
N PHE A 61 16.80 -0.75 10.67
CA PHE A 61 18.22 -1.06 10.70
C PHE A 61 18.72 -1.08 12.15
N ASP A 62 19.92 -1.63 12.37
CA ASP A 62 20.55 -1.69 13.70
C ASP A 62 21.15 -0.35 14.16
N GLU A 63 21.29 0.62 13.26
CA GLU A 63 21.84 1.93 13.55
C GLU A 63 21.18 3.07 12.77
N ALA A 64 21.51 4.31 13.12
CA ALA A 64 20.93 5.50 12.51
C ALA A 64 21.43 5.72 11.07
N LEU A 65 20.52 6.09 10.19
CA LEU A 65 20.80 6.27 8.77
C LEU A 65 21.09 7.73 8.42
N ALA A 66 21.94 7.95 7.43
CA ALA A 66 22.11 9.25 6.80
C ALA A 66 20.86 9.67 6.03
N ALA A 67 20.63 10.98 6.01
CA ALA A 67 19.59 11.59 5.19
C ALA A 67 19.79 11.25 3.71
N GLY A 68 18.68 10.98 3.00
CA GLY A 68 18.71 10.56 1.60
C GLY A 68 18.88 9.05 1.40
N SER A 69 19.08 8.27 2.47
CA SER A 69 19.03 6.81 2.39
C SER A 69 17.71 6.34 1.78
N SER A 70 17.78 5.36 0.87
CA SER A 70 16.62 4.82 0.20
C SER A 70 16.73 3.33 -0.08
N LEU A 71 15.57 2.67 -0.12
CA LEU A 71 15.42 1.25 -0.37
C LEU A 71 14.22 1.04 -1.28
N THR A 72 14.39 0.30 -2.37
CA THR A 72 13.29 -0.14 -3.24
C THR A 72 13.05 -1.61 -3.03
N VAL A 73 11.83 -1.96 -2.63
CA VAL A 73 11.38 -3.33 -2.40
C VAL A 73 10.37 -3.75 -3.47
N VAL A 74 10.31 -5.05 -3.76
CA VAL A 74 9.24 -5.67 -4.54
C VAL A 74 8.41 -6.53 -3.59
N LEU A 75 7.10 -6.35 -3.64
CA LEU A 75 6.14 -7.11 -2.82
C LEU A 75 5.78 -8.43 -3.51
N ASP A 76 5.17 -9.35 -2.77
CA ASP A 76 4.72 -10.65 -3.29
C ASP A 76 3.65 -10.55 -4.37
N ASN A 77 2.87 -9.46 -4.38
CA ASN A 77 1.94 -9.13 -5.46
C ASN A 77 2.61 -8.44 -6.68
N GLY A 78 3.95 -8.33 -6.69
CA GLY A 78 4.74 -7.76 -7.78
C GLY A 78 4.88 -6.23 -7.76
N ALA A 79 4.20 -5.52 -6.85
CA ALA A 79 4.33 -4.06 -6.76
C ALA A 79 5.73 -3.65 -6.27
N SER A 80 6.26 -2.55 -6.80
CA SER A 80 7.52 -1.96 -6.34
C SER A 80 7.27 -0.71 -5.51
N VAL A 81 7.94 -0.61 -4.35
CA VAL A 81 7.76 0.49 -3.40
C VAL A 81 9.10 1.10 -3.04
N VAL A 82 9.19 2.43 -3.09
CA VAL A 82 10.38 3.17 -2.65
C VAL A 82 10.18 3.66 -1.22
N LEU A 83 11.04 3.18 -0.31
CA LEU A 83 11.18 3.66 1.05
C LEU A 83 12.29 4.71 1.08
N SER A 84 11.97 5.96 1.37
CA SER A 84 12.91 7.09 1.32
C SER A 84 12.78 8.07 2.49
N LYS A 85 11.78 7.86 3.35
CA LYS A 85 11.53 8.72 4.49
C LYS A 85 12.30 8.19 5.70
N VAL A 86 13.45 8.81 5.96
CA VAL A 86 14.40 8.41 7.03
C VAL A 86 13.96 8.97 8.39
N TYR A 87 13.94 8.11 9.41
CA TYR A 87 13.78 8.50 10.82
C TYR A 87 14.68 7.64 11.71
N GLY A 88 15.80 8.20 12.17
CA GLY A 88 16.79 7.47 12.96
C GLY A 88 17.26 6.23 12.20
N ALA A 89 16.98 5.05 12.75
CA ALA A 89 17.35 3.76 12.17
C ALA A 89 16.32 3.17 11.19
N THR A 90 15.37 3.97 10.68
CA THR A 90 14.30 3.46 9.83
C THR A 90 14.20 4.22 8.51
N VAL A 91 13.77 3.53 7.45
CA VAL A 91 13.23 4.14 6.23
C VAL A 91 11.80 3.67 6.01
N SER A 92 10.94 4.59 5.56
CA SER A 92 9.54 4.29 5.27
C SER A 92 9.09 4.80 3.92
N GLY A 93 8.02 4.23 3.41
CA GLY A 93 7.37 4.58 2.15
C GLY A 93 5.95 4.03 2.12
N VAL A 94 5.18 4.41 1.09
CA VAL A 94 3.77 4.04 0.98
C VAL A 94 3.56 3.21 -0.27
N TYR A 95 3.03 2.00 -0.09
CA TYR A 95 2.41 1.23 -1.15
C TYR A 95 0.98 1.76 -1.37
N THR A 96 0.61 2.02 -2.62
CA THR A 96 -0.78 2.33 -2.99
C THR A 96 -1.34 1.15 -3.77
N VAL A 97 -2.44 0.57 -3.28
CA VAL A 97 -3.09 -0.58 -3.91
C VAL A 97 -3.51 -0.21 -5.34
N GLY A 98 -3.21 -1.12 -6.29
CA GLY A 98 -3.53 -0.96 -7.71
C GLY A 98 -5.03 -0.81 -7.99
N ALA A 99 -5.37 -0.43 -9.22
CA ALA A 99 -6.77 -0.33 -9.65
C ALA A 99 -7.48 -1.69 -9.60
N THR A 100 -8.82 -1.67 -9.60
CA THR A 100 -9.64 -2.87 -9.78
C THR A 100 -9.22 -3.62 -11.05
N GLY A 101 -9.02 -4.92 -10.94
CA GLY A 101 -8.57 -5.79 -12.03
C GLY A 101 -7.07 -5.75 -12.30
N SER A 102 -6.28 -5.06 -11.46
CA SER A 102 -4.81 -5.05 -11.60
C SER A 102 -4.16 -6.41 -11.36
N GLY A 103 -4.84 -7.32 -10.67
CA GLY A 103 -4.32 -8.63 -10.30
C GLY A 103 -3.24 -8.55 -9.20
N ALA A 104 -3.17 -7.44 -8.48
CA ALA A 104 -2.20 -7.21 -7.40
C ALA A 104 -2.70 -7.75 -6.04
N ASP A 105 -3.50 -8.83 -6.08
CA ASP A 105 -4.08 -9.42 -4.88
C ASP A 105 -3.01 -10.12 -4.06
N SER A 106 -3.12 -10.03 -2.74
CA SER A 106 -2.28 -10.77 -1.79
C SER A 106 -3.12 -11.15 -0.57
N ALA A 107 -3.00 -12.40 -0.16
CA ALA A 107 -3.67 -12.91 1.04
C ALA A 107 -3.02 -12.37 2.33
N ASP A 108 -1.72 -12.04 2.28
CA ASP A 108 -1.01 -11.34 3.34
C ASP A 108 0.28 -10.75 2.76
N LEU A 109 0.32 -9.42 2.68
CA LEU A 109 1.35 -8.69 1.94
C LEU A 109 2.74 -8.90 2.56
N THR A 110 3.72 -9.27 1.74
CA THR A 110 5.12 -9.47 2.16
C THR A 110 6.09 -8.79 1.22
N VAL A 111 7.28 -8.43 1.72
CA VAL A 111 8.41 -8.09 0.84
C VAL A 111 8.97 -9.37 0.24
N ALA A 112 8.87 -9.52 -1.07
CA ALA A 112 9.40 -10.67 -1.80
C ALA A 112 10.88 -10.50 -2.18
N SER A 113 11.34 -9.28 -2.44
CA SER A 113 12.75 -9.00 -2.73
C SER A 113 13.14 -7.53 -2.56
N ILE A 114 14.44 -7.26 -2.52
CA ILE A 114 15.02 -5.91 -2.57
C ILE A 114 15.51 -5.66 -3.99
N ALA A 115 14.93 -4.67 -4.67
CA ALA A 115 15.29 -4.30 -6.04
C ALA A 115 16.48 -3.34 -6.11
N ALA A 116 16.57 -2.40 -5.17
CA ALA A 116 17.66 -1.45 -5.10
C ALA A 116 17.88 -1.00 -3.66
N MET A 117 19.14 -0.81 -3.26
CA MET A 117 19.49 -0.32 -1.93
C MET A 117 20.58 0.74 -2.02
N ALA A 118 20.30 1.90 -1.44
CA ALA A 118 21.21 3.03 -1.29
C ALA A 118 21.07 3.57 0.13
N VAL A 119 21.42 2.74 1.11
CA VAL A 119 21.35 3.06 2.54
C VAL A 119 22.76 3.26 3.06
N SER A 120 22.97 4.31 3.87
CA SER A 120 24.24 4.56 4.56
C SER A 120 24.01 5.10 5.96
N ASP A 121 25.01 4.99 6.81
CA ASP A 121 25.07 5.67 8.12
C ASP A 121 25.57 7.13 7.99
N GLY A 122 25.71 7.82 9.12
CA GLY A 122 26.28 9.17 9.17
C GLY A 122 27.78 9.28 8.82
N ALA A 123 28.51 8.17 8.79
CA ALA A 123 29.92 8.10 8.42
C ALA A 123 30.14 7.82 6.93
N GLY A 124 29.07 7.46 6.19
CA GLY A 124 29.08 7.16 4.76
C GLY A 124 29.29 5.68 4.43
N ASN A 125 29.19 4.78 5.40
CA ASN A 125 29.29 3.34 5.18
C ASN A 125 28.03 2.83 4.48
N LEU A 126 28.19 2.26 3.28
CA LEU A 126 27.09 1.84 2.43
C LEU A 126 26.65 0.40 2.70
N GLN A 127 25.33 0.19 2.71
CA GLN A 127 24.72 -1.14 2.68
C GLN A 127 24.62 -1.69 1.26
N GLY A 128 25.12 -2.90 1.05
CA GLY A 128 25.02 -3.63 -0.22
C GLY A 128 24.32 -5.00 -0.15
N ALA A 129 23.96 -5.51 1.04
CA ALA A 129 23.36 -6.82 1.21
C ALA A 129 21.85 -6.81 0.93
N THR A 130 21.44 -7.45 -0.17
CA THR A 130 20.03 -7.53 -0.60
C THR A 130 19.28 -8.75 -0.08
N ALA A 131 19.87 -9.50 0.86
CA ALA A 131 19.17 -10.59 1.52
C ALA A 131 18.03 -10.03 2.38
N LEU A 132 16.87 -10.68 2.34
CA LEU A 132 15.77 -10.31 3.22
C LEU A 132 16.12 -10.65 4.67
N PRO A 133 15.72 -9.80 5.64
CA PRO A 133 15.83 -10.12 7.05
C PRO A 133 14.90 -11.28 7.43
N ALA A 134 15.10 -11.84 8.62
CA ALA A 134 14.27 -12.93 9.12
C ALA A 134 12.82 -12.51 9.41
N SER A 135 12.57 -11.24 9.69
CA SER A 135 11.23 -10.69 9.97
C SER A 135 10.74 -9.81 8.81
N ASN A 136 9.54 -10.11 8.33
CA ASN A 136 8.86 -9.48 7.21
C ASN A 136 7.48 -8.92 7.65
N LEU A 137 6.76 -8.27 6.73
CA LEU A 137 5.43 -7.68 6.98
C LEU A 137 4.44 -8.71 7.54
N GLY A 138 4.20 -9.79 6.79
CA GLY A 138 3.23 -10.84 7.16
C GLY A 138 3.56 -11.61 8.46
N ASP A 139 4.72 -11.37 9.07
CA ASP A 139 5.03 -11.93 10.39
C ASP A 139 4.40 -11.13 11.53
N THR A 140 4.07 -9.86 11.29
CA THR A 140 3.64 -8.90 12.34
C THR A 140 2.39 -8.11 12.00
N SER A 141 1.84 -8.28 10.81
CA SER A 141 0.61 -7.64 10.34
C SER A 141 -0.20 -8.61 9.51
N ALA A 142 -1.51 -8.37 9.38
CA ALA A 142 -2.40 -9.10 8.49
C ALA A 142 -2.97 -8.12 7.46
N LEU A 143 -2.28 -8.00 6.32
CA LEU A 143 -2.55 -6.98 5.30
C LEU A 143 -3.02 -7.66 4.01
N VAL A 144 -4.33 -7.81 3.87
CA VAL A 144 -4.94 -8.40 2.67
C VAL A 144 -5.09 -7.32 1.61
N VAL A 145 -4.61 -7.57 0.41
CA VAL A 145 -4.83 -6.70 -0.76
C VAL A 145 -5.83 -7.38 -1.68
N ASP A 146 -6.91 -6.66 -1.98
CA ASP A 146 -7.97 -7.15 -2.86
C ASP A 146 -8.27 -6.10 -3.95
N THR A 147 -7.98 -6.46 -5.18
CA THR A 147 -8.25 -5.69 -6.40
C THR A 147 -9.25 -6.40 -7.30
N THR A 148 -9.84 -7.52 -6.88
CA THR A 148 -10.80 -8.27 -7.67
C THR A 148 -12.17 -7.60 -7.61
N ALA A 149 -12.77 -7.38 -8.79
CA ALA A 149 -14.14 -6.88 -8.87
C ALA A 149 -15.13 -8.01 -8.53
N PRO A 150 -16.27 -7.69 -7.91
CA PRO A 150 -17.38 -8.64 -7.86
C PRO A 150 -17.85 -8.98 -9.29
N PRO A 151 -18.44 -10.18 -9.50
CA PRO A 151 -19.14 -10.49 -10.74
C PRO A 151 -20.24 -9.48 -11.03
N ALA A 152 -20.51 -9.24 -12.32
CA ALA A 152 -21.62 -8.37 -12.72
C ALA A 152 -22.96 -8.91 -12.17
N PRO A 153 -23.83 -8.04 -11.62
CA PRO A 153 -25.17 -8.45 -11.23
C PRO A 153 -25.99 -8.84 -12.47
N ALA A 154 -27.00 -9.69 -12.28
CA ALA A 154 -27.92 -10.12 -13.32
C ALA A 154 -29.36 -9.76 -12.95
N VAL A 155 -30.13 -9.29 -13.93
CA VAL A 155 -31.59 -9.17 -13.81
C VAL A 155 -32.20 -10.52 -14.19
N THR A 156 -33.03 -11.08 -13.32
CA THR A 156 -33.65 -12.40 -13.53
C THR A 156 -35.15 -12.34 -13.79
N GLY A 157 -35.81 -11.21 -13.51
CA GLY A 157 -37.23 -11.07 -13.81
C GLY A 157 -37.85 -9.80 -13.26
N ILE A 158 -39.13 -9.63 -13.59
CA ILE A 158 -40.01 -8.54 -13.16
C ILE A 158 -41.28 -9.11 -12.51
N SER A 159 -41.95 -8.35 -11.64
CA SER A 159 -43.27 -8.73 -11.13
C SER A 159 -44.29 -8.81 -12.25
N GLU A 160 -45.26 -9.71 -12.09
CA GLU A 160 -46.42 -9.85 -12.97
C GLU A 160 -46.06 -9.72 -14.46
N ASP A 161 -45.12 -10.55 -14.94
CA ASP A 161 -44.79 -10.69 -16.36
C ASP A 161 -46.01 -11.27 -17.12
N THR A 162 -46.95 -10.38 -17.43
CA THR A 162 -48.33 -10.68 -17.83
C THR A 162 -48.49 -10.90 -19.33
N GLY A 163 -47.40 -10.80 -20.09
CA GLY A 163 -47.42 -11.12 -21.51
C GLY A 163 -47.47 -12.62 -21.78
N ALA A 164 -46.99 -13.00 -22.97
CA ALA A 164 -47.18 -14.36 -23.48
C ALA A 164 -46.33 -15.42 -22.76
N SER A 165 -45.24 -15.01 -22.09
CA SER A 165 -44.31 -15.88 -21.37
C SER A 165 -43.86 -15.18 -20.09
N ALA A 166 -43.66 -15.92 -19.01
CA ALA A 166 -43.22 -15.38 -17.71
C ALA A 166 -41.69 -15.16 -17.61
N SER A 167 -41.01 -15.06 -18.76
CA SER A 167 -39.54 -15.02 -18.82
C SER A 167 -38.98 -14.42 -20.11
N ASP A 168 -39.83 -13.97 -21.03
CA ASP A 168 -39.37 -13.26 -22.23
C ASP A 168 -39.17 -11.75 -21.98
N GLY A 169 -39.57 -11.27 -20.80
CA GLY A 169 -39.46 -9.87 -20.40
C GLY A 169 -40.47 -8.97 -21.11
N VAL A 170 -41.56 -9.54 -21.62
CA VAL A 170 -42.66 -8.81 -22.27
C VAL A 170 -43.88 -8.86 -21.37
N THR A 171 -44.25 -7.71 -20.81
CA THR A 171 -45.35 -7.60 -19.85
C THR A 171 -46.33 -6.49 -20.24
N ASP A 172 -47.58 -6.63 -19.81
CA ASP A 172 -48.60 -5.57 -19.83
C ASP A 172 -48.66 -4.80 -18.48
N ASP A 173 -47.88 -5.23 -17.46
CA ASP A 173 -47.68 -4.50 -16.21
C ASP A 173 -46.64 -3.39 -16.41
N ASN A 174 -47.00 -2.16 -16.05
CA ASN A 174 -46.14 -0.99 -16.16
C ASN A 174 -45.68 -0.44 -14.80
N THR A 175 -45.88 -1.20 -13.71
CA THR A 175 -45.51 -0.88 -12.33
C THR A 175 -44.68 -2.00 -11.71
N LEU A 176 -43.42 -2.09 -12.11
CA LEU A 176 -42.60 -3.28 -11.93
C LEU A 176 -41.89 -3.37 -10.57
N VAL A 177 -41.78 -4.59 -10.05
CA VAL A 177 -40.75 -4.99 -9.09
C VAL A 177 -39.68 -5.77 -9.85
N ILE A 178 -38.44 -5.28 -9.84
CA ILE A 178 -37.33 -5.85 -10.61
C ILE A 178 -36.52 -6.74 -9.67
N SER A 179 -36.21 -7.96 -10.10
CA SER A 179 -35.48 -8.94 -9.31
C SER A 179 -34.25 -9.46 -10.04
N GLY A 180 -33.26 -9.92 -9.27
CA GLY A 180 -32.03 -10.42 -9.83
C GLY A 180 -31.10 -11.09 -8.82
N THR A 181 -29.88 -11.35 -9.29
CA THR A 181 -28.78 -11.88 -8.50
C THR A 181 -27.54 -10.98 -8.55
N ALA A 182 -26.74 -10.99 -7.49
CA ALA A 182 -25.45 -10.31 -7.38
C ALA A 182 -24.58 -11.03 -6.34
N GLU A 183 -23.37 -10.52 -6.07
CA GLU A 183 -22.60 -11.00 -4.93
C GLU A 183 -23.37 -10.74 -3.62
N ALA A 184 -23.36 -11.71 -2.71
CA ALA A 184 -24.09 -11.63 -1.45
C ALA A 184 -23.64 -10.41 -0.62
N GLY A 185 -24.60 -9.60 -0.15
CA GLY A 185 -24.32 -8.37 0.60
C GLY A 185 -23.74 -7.22 -0.24
N SER A 186 -23.66 -7.35 -1.57
CA SER A 186 -23.23 -6.26 -2.45
C SER A 186 -24.35 -5.25 -2.72
N SER A 187 -23.95 -4.02 -3.08
CA SER A 187 -24.88 -2.98 -3.54
C SER A 187 -25.14 -3.14 -5.03
N VAL A 188 -26.40 -3.12 -5.43
CA VAL A 188 -26.85 -3.16 -6.82
C VAL A 188 -27.54 -1.85 -7.16
N GLU A 189 -27.00 -1.10 -8.12
CA GLU A 189 -27.68 0.05 -8.73
C GLU A 189 -28.41 -0.44 -9.97
N VAL A 190 -29.73 -0.23 -10.01
CA VAL A 190 -30.56 -0.64 -11.15
C VAL A 190 -30.81 0.58 -12.04
N ARG A 191 -30.61 0.42 -13.34
CA ARG A 191 -30.82 1.47 -14.34
C ARG A 191 -31.86 1.05 -15.38
N LEU A 192 -32.64 2.03 -15.83
CA LEU A 192 -33.57 1.92 -16.95
C LEU A 192 -33.08 2.88 -18.05
N ASP A 193 -32.75 2.34 -19.23
CA ASP A 193 -32.13 3.06 -20.34
C ASP A 193 -30.87 3.86 -19.93
N GLY A 194 -30.08 3.28 -19.01
CA GLY A 194 -28.87 3.89 -18.46
C GLY A 194 -29.11 4.91 -17.34
N VAL A 195 -30.36 5.27 -17.04
CA VAL A 195 -30.71 6.18 -15.94
C VAL A 195 -30.93 5.38 -14.65
N ALA A 196 -30.25 5.76 -13.56
CA ALA A 196 -30.42 5.11 -12.26
C ALA A 196 -31.85 5.31 -11.72
N ILE A 197 -32.53 4.21 -11.41
CA ILE A 197 -33.90 4.19 -10.86
C ILE A 197 -33.95 3.74 -9.40
N GLY A 198 -32.86 3.16 -8.89
CA GLY A 198 -32.76 2.79 -7.48
C GLY A 198 -31.47 2.07 -7.14
N THR A 199 -31.25 1.87 -5.85
CA THR A 199 -30.16 1.06 -5.32
C THR A 199 -30.70 0.13 -4.25
N VAL A 200 -30.32 -1.14 -4.31
CA VAL A 200 -30.73 -2.18 -3.37
C VAL A 200 -29.50 -2.95 -2.88
N GLN A 201 -29.64 -3.65 -1.77
CA GLN A 201 -28.62 -4.59 -1.29
C GLN A 201 -29.05 -6.01 -1.62
N ALA A 202 -28.12 -6.80 -2.17
CA ALA A 202 -28.33 -8.23 -2.30
C ALA A 202 -28.30 -8.90 -0.93
N ASP A 203 -29.18 -9.87 -0.71
CA ASP A 203 -29.26 -10.60 0.54
C ASP A 203 -28.07 -11.56 0.72
N GLY A 204 -28.06 -12.31 1.83
CA GLY A 204 -26.97 -13.26 2.13
C GLY A 204 -26.86 -14.43 1.15
N ALA A 205 -27.84 -14.64 0.28
CA ALA A 205 -27.81 -15.62 -0.80
C ALA A 205 -27.50 -14.97 -2.17
N GLY A 206 -27.35 -13.64 -2.23
CA GLY A 206 -27.11 -12.89 -3.46
C GLY A 206 -28.38 -12.51 -4.21
N ALA A 207 -29.58 -12.75 -3.68
CA ALA A 207 -30.83 -12.33 -4.32
C ALA A 207 -31.13 -10.86 -4.00
N TRP A 208 -31.68 -10.12 -4.96
CA TRP A 208 -32.09 -8.74 -4.75
C TRP A 208 -33.44 -8.44 -5.41
N SER A 209 -34.12 -7.42 -4.89
CA SER A 209 -35.41 -6.93 -5.41
C SER A 209 -35.53 -5.43 -5.23
N LEU A 210 -35.87 -4.72 -6.30
CA LEU A 210 -36.17 -3.28 -6.32
C LEU A 210 -37.65 -3.08 -6.65
N ASP A 211 -38.37 -2.47 -5.71
CA ASP A 211 -39.75 -2.03 -5.95
C ASP A 211 -39.75 -0.70 -6.74
N HIS A 212 -40.12 -0.77 -8.02
CA HIS A 212 -40.30 0.38 -8.90
C HIS A 212 -41.79 0.67 -9.19
N SER A 213 -42.71 0.02 -8.47
CA SER A 213 -44.16 0.14 -8.71
C SER A 213 -44.73 1.55 -8.49
N GLY A 214 -44.00 2.42 -7.79
CA GLY A 214 -44.34 3.83 -7.61
C GLY A 214 -44.21 4.69 -8.88
N THR A 215 -43.64 4.16 -9.96
CA THR A 215 -43.47 4.87 -11.24
C THR A 215 -44.12 4.06 -12.36
N VAL A 216 -45.12 4.65 -13.02
CA VAL A 216 -45.76 4.06 -14.20
C VAL A 216 -44.89 4.30 -15.42
N LEU A 217 -44.44 3.23 -16.06
CA LEU A 217 -43.72 3.30 -17.33
C LEU A 217 -44.71 3.45 -18.50
N ALA A 218 -44.30 4.18 -19.54
CA ALA A 218 -45.09 4.28 -20.76
C ALA A 218 -44.91 3.01 -21.60
N GLU A 219 -45.84 2.76 -22.53
CA GLU A 219 -45.67 1.67 -23.51
C GLU A 219 -44.38 1.88 -24.33
N GLY A 220 -43.50 0.88 -24.32
CA GLY A 220 -42.22 0.98 -24.99
C GLY A 220 -41.27 -0.16 -24.67
N SER A 221 -40.11 -0.14 -25.35
CA SER A 221 -38.99 -1.02 -25.04
C SER A 221 -37.99 -0.29 -24.16
N TYR A 222 -37.56 -0.96 -23.10
CA TYR A 222 -36.61 -0.43 -22.13
C TYR A 222 -35.41 -1.39 -21.97
N ALA A 223 -34.24 -0.84 -21.72
CA ALA A 223 -33.05 -1.60 -21.36
C ALA A 223 -32.82 -1.55 -19.85
N LEU A 224 -32.84 -2.71 -19.20
CA LEU A 224 -32.43 -2.87 -17.80
C LEU A 224 -30.93 -3.21 -17.74
N SER A 225 -30.20 -2.51 -16.87
CA SER A 225 -28.76 -2.72 -16.63
C SER A 225 -28.35 -2.41 -15.21
#